data_AF-A0A3P7EV28-F1
#
_entry.id   AF-A0A3P7EV28-F1
#
_cell.length_a   1.000
_cell.length_b   1.000
_cell.length_c   1.000
_cell.angle_alpha   90.00
_cell.angle_beta   90.00
_cell.angle_gamma   90.00
#
_symmetry.space_group_name_H-M   'P 1'
#
loop_
_entity.id
_entity.type
_entity.pdbx_description
1 polymer ?
#
loop_
_entity_poly.entity_id
_entity_poly.type
_entity_poly.pdbx_seq_one_letter_code
_entity_poly.pdbx_strand_id
1 'polypeptide(L)'
;MAIDPQNMQEVESVAKKWSQIDFEHLQRNLNEEVQAVGVRESQCRVARQQLIAESKNYYEHADKQSRKAASPLIRAFQKEYDRAIERAKAAEADLIFVCRTFTAVCGKKNFYQ
;
A
#
# COMPACT_ATOMS: atom_id res chain seq x y z
N MET A 1 31.59 -22.41 -21.54
CA MET A 1 30.74 -23.18 -20.61
C MET A 1 29.54 -23.65 -21.40
N ALA A 2 29.31 -24.97 -21.51
CA ALA A 2 28.06 -25.46 -22.05
C ALA A 2 26.94 -25.05 -21.09
N ILE A 3 25.86 -24.48 -21.60
CA ILE A 3 24.67 -24.22 -20.80
C ILE A 3 24.07 -25.59 -20.48
N ASP A 4 23.82 -25.86 -19.19
CA ASP A 4 23.15 -27.07 -18.74
C ASP A 4 21.78 -27.21 -19.45
N PRO A 5 21.48 -28.33 -20.13
CA PRO A 5 20.19 -28.57 -20.79
C PRO A 5 18.98 -28.37 -19.87
N GLN A 6 19.12 -28.69 -18.57
CA GLN A 6 18.04 -28.48 -17.60
C GLN A 6 17.77 -26.98 -17.37
N ASN A 7 18.83 -26.18 -17.27
CA ASN A 7 18.71 -24.72 -17.15
C ASN A 7 18.05 -24.11 -18.40
N MET A 8 18.33 -24.66 -19.59
CA MET A 8 17.69 -24.21 -20.83
C MET A 8 16.18 -24.45 -20.82
N GLN A 9 15.73 -25.64 -20.38
CA GLN A 9 14.31 -25.96 -20.23
C GLN A 9 13.61 -25.08 -19.20
N GLU A 10 14.26 -24.77 -18.08
CA GLU A 10 13.72 -23.87 -17.05
C GLU A 10 13.55 -22.46 -17.59
N VAL A 11 14.55 -21.93 -18.30
CA VAL A 11 14.49 -20.61 -18.96
C VAL A 11 13.37 -20.55 -19.98
N GLU A 12 13.22 -21.57 -20.83
CA GLU A 12 12.13 -21.64 -21.83
C GLU A 12 10.75 -21.73 -21.17
N SER A 13 10.62 -22.52 -20.10
CA SER A 13 9.40 -22.63 -19.32
C SER A 13 9.00 -21.30 -18.69
N VAL A 14 9.96 -20.57 -18.10
CA VAL A 14 9.76 -19.22 -17.55
C VAL A 14 9.37 -18.27 -18.68
N ALA A 15 10.12 -18.22 -19.79
CA ALA A 15 9.83 -17.34 -20.92
C ALA A 15 8.41 -17.57 -21.47
N LYS A 16 7.98 -18.83 -21.58
CA LYS A 16 6.62 -19.19 -22.00
C LYS A 16 5.57 -18.66 -21.02
N LYS A 17 5.76 -18.84 -19.71
CA LYS A 17 4.83 -18.28 -18.70
C LYS A 17 4.77 -16.76 -18.77
N TRP A 18 5.91 -16.09 -18.93
CA TRP A 18 5.97 -14.64 -19.07
C TRP A 18 5.30 -14.14 -20.35
N SER A 19 5.31 -14.91 -21.45
CA SER A 19 4.59 -14.55 -22.68
C SER A 19 3.07 -14.65 -22.57
N GLN A 20 2.55 -15.37 -21.57
CA GLN A 20 1.12 -15.54 -21.33
C GLN A 20 0.52 -14.44 -20.44
N ILE A 21 1.36 -13.61 -19.82
CA ILE A 21 0.90 -12.53 -18.95
C ILE A 21 0.36 -11.39 -19.81
N ASP A 22 -0.89 -11.00 -19.57
CA ASP A 22 -1.47 -9.78 -20.11
C ASP A 22 -0.94 -8.57 -19.34
N PHE A 23 0.16 -7.99 -19.84
CA PHE A 23 0.81 -6.84 -19.23
C PHE A 23 -0.04 -5.57 -19.28
N GLU A 24 -0.91 -5.42 -20.27
CA GLU A 24 -1.78 -4.25 -20.38
C GLU A 24 -2.89 -4.28 -19.33
N HIS A 25 -3.50 -5.46 -19.12
CA HIS A 25 -4.45 -5.66 -18.02
C HIS A 25 -3.77 -5.49 -16.66
N LEU A 26 -2.58 -6.08 -16.48
CA LEU A 26 -1.80 -5.89 -15.26
C LEU A 26 -1.53 -4.40 -15.01
N GLN A 27 -1.04 -3.66 -16.01
CA GLN A 27 -0.74 -2.24 -15.88
C GLN A 27 -1.98 -1.40 -15.54
N ARG A 28 -3.14 -1.70 -16.14
CA ARG A 28 -4.41 -1.03 -15.81
C ARG A 28 -4.80 -1.26 -14.35
N ASN A 29 -4.83 -2.52 -13.92
CA ASN A 29 -5.16 -2.87 -12.52
C ASN A 29 -4.20 -2.18 -11.54
N LEU A 30 -2.91 -2.10 -11.88
CA LEU A 30 -1.92 -1.41 -11.06
C LEU A 30 -2.19 0.11 -10.98
N ASN A 31 -2.51 0.75 -12.11
CA ASN A 31 -2.84 2.17 -12.11
C ASN A 31 -4.11 2.48 -11.31
N GLU A 32 -5.14 1.65 -11.43
CA GLU A 32 -6.37 1.76 -10.65
C GLU A 32 -6.09 1.60 -9.15
N GLU A 33 -5.26 0.62 -8.76
CA GLU A 33 -4.91 0.42 -7.36
C GLU A 33 -4.08 1.58 -6.81
N VAL A 34 -3.13 2.13 -7.57
CA VAL A 34 -2.37 3.32 -7.16
C VAL A 34 -3.29 4.53 -6.95
N GLN A 35 -4.32 4.71 -7.78
CA GLN A 35 -5.32 5.76 -7.56
C GLN A 35 -6.16 5.47 -6.31
N ALA A 36 -6.59 4.23 -6.11
CA ALA A 36 -7.34 3.82 -4.94
C ALA A 36 -6.55 4.03 -3.64
N VAL A 37 -5.24 3.74 -3.64
CA VAL A 37 -4.31 4.07 -2.54
C VAL A 37 -4.38 5.57 -2.20
N GLY A 38 -4.25 6.45 -3.18
CA GLY A 38 -4.31 7.89 -2.96
C GLY A 38 -5.65 8.36 -2.36
N VAL A 39 -6.76 7.76 -2.79
CA VAL A 39 -8.09 8.03 -2.21
C VAL A 39 -8.14 7.57 -0.76
N ARG A 40 -7.71 6.34 -0.45
CA ARG A 40 -7.69 5.81 0.92
C ARG A 40 -6.80 6.64 1.83
N GLU A 41 -5.63 7.08 1.37
CA GLU A 41 -4.75 7.97 2.13
C GLU A 41 -5.46 9.28 2.50
N SER A 42 -6.14 9.91 1.53
CA SER A 42 -6.88 11.15 1.76
C SER A 42 -7.99 10.97 2.80
N GLN A 43 -8.74 9.86 2.72
CA GLN A 43 -9.78 9.50 3.68
C GLN A 43 -9.20 9.27 5.07
N CYS A 44 -8.07 8.55 5.18
CA CYS A 44 -7.38 8.34 6.45
C CYS A 44 -6.93 9.66 7.09
N ARG A 45 -6.48 10.64 6.30
CA ARG A 45 -6.11 11.99 6.80
C ARG A 45 -7.33 12.73 7.36
N VAL A 46 -8.46 12.69 6.67
CA VAL A 46 -9.72 13.31 7.13
C VAL A 46 -10.23 12.63 8.40
N ALA A 47 -10.29 11.30 8.42
CA ALA A 47 -10.71 10.54 9.60
C ALA A 47 -9.79 10.79 10.81
N ARG A 48 -8.48 10.98 10.58
CA ARG A 48 -7.55 11.37 11.64
C ARG A 48 -7.88 12.74 12.24
N GLN A 49 -8.21 13.71 11.40
CA GLN A 49 -8.59 15.05 11.85
C GLN A 49 -9.90 15.01 12.64
N GLN A 50 -10.88 14.23 12.19
CA GLN A 50 -12.13 14.01 12.91
C GLN A 50 -11.89 13.37 14.27
N LEU A 51 -11.05 12.35 14.36
CA LEU A 51 -10.68 11.72 15.63
C LEU A 51 -10.07 12.72 16.62
N ILE A 52 -9.16 13.58 16.14
CA ILE A 52 -8.55 14.63 16.97
C ILE A 52 -9.60 15.65 17.41
N ALA A 53 -10.46 16.10 16.50
CA ALA A 53 -11.52 17.06 16.79
C ALA A 53 -12.49 16.51 17.84
N GLU A 54 -12.94 15.26 17.68
CA GLU A 54 -13.84 14.60 18.63
C GLU A 54 -13.18 14.43 20.01
N SER A 55 -11.89 14.07 20.01
CA SER A 55 -11.14 13.95 21.26
C SER A 55 -11.01 15.29 21.99
N LYS A 56 -10.76 16.38 21.25
CA LYS A 56 -10.72 17.74 21.82
C LYS A 56 -12.08 18.16 22.36
N ASN A 57 -13.13 17.96 21.57
CA ASN A 57 -14.51 18.23 21.96
C ASN A 57 -14.87 17.51 23.26
N TYR A 58 -14.51 16.22 23.38
CA TYR A 58 -14.68 15.46 24.61
C TYR A 58 -13.95 16.11 25.80
N TYR A 59 -12.68 16.50 25.64
CA TYR A 59 -11.92 17.11 26.74
C TYR A 59 -12.40 18.50 27.15
N GLU A 60 -13.02 19.24 26.24
CA GLU A 60 -13.61 20.55 26.53
C GLU A 60 -14.87 20.42 27.39
N HIS A 61 -15.72 19.42 27.11
CA HIS A 61 -17.05 19.30 27.72
C HIS A 61 -17.16 18.26 28.85
N ALA A 62 -16.26 17.27 28.92
CA ALA A 62 -16.31 16.23 29.95
C ALA A 62 -15.94 16.78 31.34
N ASP A 63 -16.51 16.22 32.41
CA ASP A 63 -16.10 16.52 33.79
C ASP A 63 -14.76 15.86 34.14
N LYS A 64 -14.17 16.24 35.29
CA LYS A 64 -12.85 15.78 35.73
C LYS A 64 -12.78 14.26 35.91
N GLN A 65 -13.83 13.63 36.45
CA GLN A 65 -13.86 12.19 36.70
C GLN A 65 -13.96 11.42 35.38
N SER A 66 -14.83 11.88 34.49
CA SER A 66 -14.98 11.32 33.14
C SER A 66 -13.69 11.46 32.31
N ARG A 67 -13.04 12.63 32.32
CA ARG A 67 -11.72 12.82 31.68
C ARG A 67 -10.69 11.83 32.23
N LYS A 68 -10.60 11.68 33.56
CA LYS A 68 -9.63 10.77 34.19
C LYS A 68 -9.86 9.32 33.76
N ALA A 69 -11.12 8.90 33.64
CA ALA A 69 -11.48 7.55 33.22
C ALA A 69 -11.20 7.29 31.73
N ALA A 70 -11.59 8.20 30.83
CA ALA A 70 -11.51 7.97 29.39
C ALA A 70 -10.16 8.34 28.75
N SER A 71 -9.38 9.23 29.37
CA SER A 71 -8.12 9.72 28.77
C SER A 71 -7.17 8.59 28.33
N PRO A 72 -6.93 7.54 29.14
CA PRO A 72 -6.05 6.45 28.74
C PRO A 72 -6.58 5.70 27.51
N LEU A 73 -7.90 5.49 27.44
CA LEU A 73 -8.55 4.79 26.34
C LEU A 73 -8.49 5.61 25.04
N ILE A 74 -8.81 6.91 25.10
CA ILE A 74 -8.73 7.81 23.94
C ILE A 74 -7.31 7.85 23.39
N ARG A 75 -6.30 7.97 24.26
CA ARG A 75 -4.89 7.96 23.85
C ARG A 75 -4.47 6.62 23.24
N ALA A 76 -4.92 5.50 23.81
CA ALA A 76 -4.64 4.17 23.29
C ALA A 76 -5.24 3.99 21.89
N PHE A 77 -6.49 4.43 21.69
CA PHE A 77 -7.17 4.38 20.40
C PHE A 77 -6.47 5.24 19.34
N GLN A 78 -6.12 6.49 19.69
CA GLN A 78 -5.35 7.37 18.80
C GLN A 78 -4.00 6.76 18.40
N LYS A 79 -3.29 6.16 19.37
CA LYS A 79 -2.01 5.51 19.11
C LYS A 79 -2.16 4.29 18.18
N GLU A 80 -3.21 3.50 18.36
CA GLU A 80 -3.47 2.35 17.49
C GLU A 80 -3.86 2.78 16.09
N TYR A 81 -4.68 3.83 15.97
CA TYR A 81 -5.03 4.44 14.69
C TYR A 81 -3.78 4.93 13.94
N ASP A 82 -2.88 5.64 14.63
CA ASP A 82 -1.62 6.10 14.03
C ASP A 82 -0.73 4.93 13.58
N ARG A 83 -0.65 3.85 14.36
CA ARG A 83 0.08 2.63 13.98
C ARG A 83 -0.52 1.93 12.76
N ALA A 84 -1.85 1.87 12.69
CA ALA A 84 -2.54 1.29 11.54
C ALA A 84 -2.25 2.07 10.26
N ILE A 85 -2.26 3.41 10.33
CA ILE A 85 -1.89 4.28 9.21
C ILE A 85 -0.44 4.04 8.77
N GLU A 86 0.52 4.01 9.69
CA GLU A 86 1.91 3.80 9.32
C GLU A 86 2.15 2.43 8.68
N ARG A 87 1.45 1.39 9.15
CA ARG A 87 1.48 0.06 8.52
C ARG A 87 0.89 0.08 7.11
N ALA A 88 -0.22 0.77 6.91
CA ALA A 88 -0.84 0.92 5.59
C ALA A 88 0.11 1.64 4.61
N LYS A 89 0.68 2.77 5.03
CA LYS A 89 1.64 3.52 4.19
C LYS A 89 2.87 2.70 3.80
N ALA A 90 3.41 1.91 4.74
CA ALA A 90 4.55 1.04 4.44
C ALA A 90 4.19 -0.01 3.37
N ALA A 91 3.04 -0.69 3.53
CA ALA A 91 2.56 -1.66 2.55
C ALA A 91 2.28 -1.02 1.18
N GLU A 92 1.71 0.19 1.16
CA GLU A 92 1.43 0.94 -0.07
C GLU A 92 2.72 1.34 -0.79
N ALA A 93 3.74 1.80 -0.06
CA ALA A 93 5.05 2.14 -0.62
C ALA A 93 5.74 0.90 -1.24
N ASP A 94 5.68 -0.23 -0.55
CA ASP A 94 6.25 -1.49 -1.04
C ASP A 94 5.52 -1.99 -2.28
N LEU A 95 4.17 -1.89 -2.31
CA LEU A 95 3.38 -2.21 -3.50
C LEU A 95 3.80 -1.35 -4.69
N ILE A 96 3.88 -0.02 -4.50
CA ILE A 96 4.29 0.92 -5.54
C ILE A 96 5.69 0.59 -6.05
N PHE A 97 6.62 0.23 -5.16
CA PHE A 97 7.98 -0.17 -5.53
C PHE A 97 7.99 -1.44 -6.42
N VAL A 98 7.25 -2.47 -6.02
CA VAL A 98 7.08 -3.70 -6.79
C VAL A 98 6.49 -3.40 -8.16
N CYS A 99 5.46 -2.55 -8.24
CA CYS A 99 4.82 -2.14 -9.48
C CYS A 99 5.79 -1.41 -10.42
N ARG A 100 6.55 -0.45 -9.91
CA ARG A 100 7.59 0.27 -10.68
C ARG A 100 8.65 -0.67 -11.20
N THR A 101 9.04 -1.67 -10.42
CA THR A 101 10.02 -2.68 -10.82
C THR A 101 9.47 -3.54 -11.96
N PHE A 102 8.24 -4.05 -11.84
CA PHE A 102 7.60 -4.83 -12.91
C PHE A 102 7.45 -4.02 -14.21
N THR A 103 6.94 -2.81 -14.12
CA THR A 103 6.75 -1.93 -15.29
C THR A 103 8.06 -1.52 -15.94
N ALA A 104 9.13 -1.29 -15.17
CA ALA A 104 10.46 -1.02 -15.72
C ALA A 104 11.06 -2.21 -16.47
N VAL A 105 10.79 -3.45 -16.02
CA VAL A 105 11.21 -4.67 -16.72
C VAL A 105 10.38 -4.87 -18.00
N CYS A 106 9.08 -4.60 -17.96
CA CYS A 106 8.19 -4.82 -19.11
C CYS A 106 8.31 -3.73 -20.17
N GLY A 107 8.44 -2.45 -19.78
CA GLY A 107 8.54 -1.31 -20.69
C GLY A 107 9.83 -1.28 -21.50
N LYS A 108 10.89 -1.95 -21.03
CA LYS A 108 12.14 -2.13 -21.80
C LYS A 108 11.98 -3.04 -23.02
N LYS A 109 10.86 -3.76 -23.19
CA LYS A 109 10.60 -4.57 -24.39
C LYS A 109 10.43 -3.74 -25.66
N ASN A 110 10.23 -2.42 -25.57
CA ASN A 110 10.06 -1.55 -26.75
C ASN A 110 11.37 -0.97 -27.32
N PHE A 111 12.57 -1.36 -26.85
CA PHE A 111 13.84 -0.83 -27.38
C PHE A 111 14.62 -1.80 -28.28
N TYR A 112 14.04 -2.93 -28.67
CA TYR A 112 14.66 -3.87 -29.62
C TYR A 112 13.73 -4.22 -30.81
N GLN A 113 13.03 -3.22 -31.34
CA GLN A 113 12.56 -3.19 -32.73
C GLN A 113 13.04 -1.88 -33.35
#